data_AF-A0A536CG49-F1
#
_entry.id   AF-A0A536CG49-F1
#
_cell.length_a   1.000
_cell.length_b   1.000
_cell.length_c   1.000
_cell.angle_alpha   90.00
_cell.angle_beta   90.00
_cell.angle_gamma   90.00
#
_symmetry.space_group_name_H-M   'P 1'
#
loop_
_entity.id
_entity.type
_entity.pdbx_description
1 polymer ?
#
loop_
_entity_poly.entity_id
_entity_poly.type
_entity_poly.pdbx_seq_one_letter_code
_entity_poly.pdbx_strand_id
1 'polypeptide(L)'
;MSAILIPCRDCGKQVASSEARDQLCLDCRVRRSMSDLRDEHARLWRKRERYRSHGGNVEQIARQVARVEDRMAQRIKEMVSNERRATELLQRELEAARGQRYTIKGV
;
A
#
# COMPACT_ATOMS: atom_id res chain seq x y z
N MET A 1 -10.72 31.02 10.89
CA MET A 1 -10.84 29.85 11.79
C MET A 1 -9.47 29.18 11.84
N SER A 2 -8.79 29.20 12.98
CA SER A 2 -7.48 28.55 13.12
C SER A 2 -7.68 27.06 13.31
N ALA A 3 -7.24 26.24 12.34
CA ALA A 3 -7.24 24.80 12.50
C ALA A 3 -6.11 24.40 13.46
N ILE A 4 -6.45 23.66 14.53
CA ILE A 4 -5.44 23.08 15.42
C ILE A 4 -4.64 22.08 14.60
N LEU A 5 -3.33 22.32 14.46
CA LEU A 5 -2.41 21.41 13.80
C LEU A 5 -1.87 20.41 14.82
N ILE A 6 -1.88 19.14 14.45
CA ILE A 6 -1.34 18.05 15.27
C ILE A 6 -0.24 17.35 14.45
N PRO A 7 0.94 17.06 15.04
CA PRO A 7 1.96 16.29 14.37
C PRO A 7 1.53 14.83 14.21
N CYS A 8 1.72 14.27 13.01
CA CYS A 8 1.56 12.84 12.77
C CYS A 8 2.57 12.04 13.60
N ARG A 9 2.10 11.04 14.35
CA ARG A 9 2.93 10.18 15.20
C ARG A 9 4.04 9.43 14.44
N ASP A 10 3.80 9.14 13.15
CA ASP A 10 4.72 8.32 12.35
C ASP A 10 5.73 9.14 11.54
N CYS A 11 5.33 10.31 11.02
CA CYS A 11 6.16 11.08 10.09
C CYS A 11 6.41 12.53 10.51
N GLY A 12 5.87 12.97 11.65
CA GLY A 12 6.02 14.33 12.16
C GLY A 12 5.30 15.42 11.36
N LYS A 13 4.74 15.10 10.19
CA LYS A 13 3.99 16.05 9.34
C LYS A 13 2.85 16.67 10.14
N GLN A 14 2.79 18.00 10.17
CA GLN A 14 1.67 18.72 10.75
C GLN A 14 0.44 18.61 9.85
N VAL A 15 -0.68 18.20 10.42
CA VAL A 15 -1.97 18.06 9.73
C VAL A 15 -3.08 18.69 10.57
N ALA A 16 -4.15 19.14 9.93
CA ALA A 16 -5.31 19.62 10.65
C ALA A 16 -5.87 18.50 11.54
N SER A 17 -6.24 18.84 12.77
CA SER A 17 -6.84 17.91 13.74
C SER A 17 -8.08 17.20 13.20
N SER A 18 -8.86 17.86 12.32
CA SER A 18 -10.01 17.27 11.62
C SER A 18 -9.64 16.21 10.58
N GLU A 19 -8.41 16.24 10.05
CA GLU A 19 -7.89 15.29 9.06
C GLU A 19 -7.06 14.17 9.70
N ALA A 20 -6.57 14.40 10.92
CA ALA A 20 -5.90 13.39 11.72
C ALA A 20 -6.91 12.37 12.25
N ARG A 21 -6.61 11.07 12.09
CA ARG A 21 -7.30 9.99 12.82
C ARG A 21 -6.24 9.14 13.50
N ASP A 22 -6.48 8.73 14.74
CA ASP A 22 -5.53 7.98 15.57
C ASP A 22 -4.13 8.62 15.64
N GLN A 23 -4.08 9.96 15.66
CA GLN A 23 -2.83 10.76 15.61
C GLN A 23 -1.97 10.51 14.35
N LEU A 24 -2.57 10.05 13.26
CA LEU A 24 -1.89 9.78 12.00
C LEU A 24 -2.45 10.61 10.85
N CYS A 25 -1.54 11.13 10.03
CA CYS A 25 -1.91 11.69 8.73
C CYS A 25 -2.44 10.59 7.80
N LEU A 26 -3.21 10.99 6.78
CA LEU A 26 -3.78 10.06 5.80
C LEU A 26 -2.71 9.14 5.18
N ASP A 27 -1.56 9.70 4.80
CA ASP A 27 -0.49 8.92 4.16
C ASP A 27 0.03 7.79 5.07
N CYS A 28 0.21 8.06 6.37
CA CYS A 28 0.65 7.04 7.34
C CYS A 28 -0.45 6.02 7.64
N ARG A 29 -1.72 6.45 7.69
CA ARG A 29 -2.86 5.53 7.83
C ARG A 29 -2.92 4.56 6.65
N VAL A 30 -2.80 5.08 5.43
CA VAL A 30 -2.80 4.26 4.20
C VAL A 30 -1.63 3.29 4.25
N ARG A 31 -0.40 3.78 4.51
CA ARG A 31 0.80 2.93 4.59
C ARG A 31 0.65 1.77 5.59
N ARG A 32 0.07 2.02 6.76
CA ARG A 32 -0.21 0.99 7.78
C ARG A 32 -1.24 -0.01 7.27
N SER A 33 -2.38 0.47 6.76
CA SER A 33 -3.45 -0.36 6.20
C SER A 33 -2.98 -1.23 5.02
N MET A 34 -1.98 -0.76 4.27
CA MET A 34 -1.41 -1.45 3.10
C MET A 34 -0.29 -2.44 3.45
N SER A 35 0.21 -2.51 4.68
CA SER A 35 1.41 -3.29 5.02
C SER A 35 1.29 -4.76 4.59
N ASP A 36 0.21 -5.43 4.99
CA ASP A 36 0.03 -6.86 4.72
C ASP A 36 -0.20 -7.16 3.24
N LEU A 37 -0.92 -6.28 2.54
CA LEU A 37 -1.19 -6.40 1.11
C LEU A 37 0.10 -6.20 0.29
N ARG A 38 0.97 -5.26 0.69
CA ARG A 38 2.28 -5.06 0.03
C ARG A 38 3.20 -6.27 0.24
N ASP A 39 3.25 -6.80 1.46
CA ASP A 39 3.98 -8.01 1.78
C ASP A 39 3.45 -9.22 0.98
N GLU A 40 2.13 -9.37 0.84
CA GLU A 40 1.51 -10.40 0.02
C GLU A 40 1.86 -10.24 -1.47
N HIS A 41 1.74 -9.02 -2.00
CA HIS A 41 2.13 -8.70 -3.37
C HIS A 41 3.61 -9.07 -3.62
N ALA A 42 4.52 -8.68 -2.73
CA ALA A 42 5.94 -9.00 -2.85
C ALA A 42 6.20 -10.53 -2.80
N ARG A 43 5.48 -11.27 -1.94
CA ARG A 43 5.58 -12.75 -1.89
C ARG A 43 5.11 -13.40 -3.18
N LEU A 44 3.99 -12.96 -3.75
CA LEU A 44 3.45 -13.51 -5.00
C LEU A 44 4.39 -13.23 -6.18
N TRP A 45 5.02 -12.06 -6.22
CA TRP A 45 6.02 -11.76 -7.24
C TRP A 45 7.27 -12.61 -7.14
N ARG A 46 7.81 -12.81 -5.93
CA ARG A 46 8.92 -13.75 -5.71
C ARG A 46 8.53 -15.19 -6.08
N LYS A 47 7.30 -15.60 -5.80
CA LYS A 47 6.76 -16.91 -6.23
C LYS A 47 6.69 -17.00 -7.75
N ARG A 48 6.18 -15.96 -8.42
CA ARG A 48 6.07 -15.90 -9.88
C ARG A 48 7.45 -16.04 -10.54
N GLU A 49 8.46 -15.35 -10.02
CA GLU A 49 9.82 -15.42 -10.54
C GLU A 49 10.41 -16.83 -10.40
N ARG A 50 10.26 -17.45 -9.23
CA ARG A 50 10.68 -18.85 -9.03
C ARG A 50 9.95 -19.82 -9.95
N TYR A 51 8.64 -19.63 -10.18
CA TYR A 51 7.87 -20.54 -11.03
C TYR A 51 8.20 -20.35 -12.50
N ARG A 52 8.49 -19.11 -12.92
CA ARG A 52 8.95 -18.80 -14.28
C ARG A 52 10.22 -19.56 -14.63
N SER A 53 11.19 -19.64 -13.71
CA SER A 53 12.44 -20.38 -13.95
C SER A 53 12.28 -21.91 -13.99
N HIS A 54 11.16 -22.45 -13.50
CA HIS A 54 10.88 -23.88 -13.44
C HIS A 54 9.74 -24.32 -14.38
N GLY A 55 9.32 -23.47 -15.33
CA GLY A 55 8.23 -23.80 -16.27
C GLY A 55 6.84 -23.94 -15.63
N GLY A 56 6.64 -23.39 -14.43
CA GLY A 56 5.39 -23.48 -13.68
C GLY A 56 4.30 -22.52 -14.18
N ASN A 57 3.06 -22.72 -13.72
CA ASN A 57 1.90 -21.90 -14.10
C ASN A 57 1.97 -20.47 -13.52
N VAL A 58 2.62 -19.58 -14.27
CA VAL A 58 2.76 -18.15 -13.92
C VAL A 58 1.45 -17.36 -14.06
N GLU A 59 0.51 -17.82 -14.88
CA GLU A 59 -0.77 -17.15 -15.09
C GLU A 59 -1.65 -17.18 -13.85
N GLN A 60 -1.69 -18.33 -13.16
CA GLN A 60 -2.43 -18.44 -11.90
C GLN A 60 -1.89 -17.47 -10.85
N ILE A 61 -0.56 -17.30 -10.80
CA ILE A 61 0.08 -16.36 -9.87
C ILE A 61 -0.18 -14.91 -10.30
N ALA A 62 -0.19 -14.61 -11.60
CA ALA A 62 -0.56 -13.29 -12.10
C ALA A 62 -2.00 -12.90 -11.71
N ARG A 63 -2.95 -13.85 -11.79
CA ARG A 63 -4.33 -13.64 -11.29
C ARG A 63 -4.38 -13.39 -9.78
N GLN A 64 -3.51 -14.03 -9.00
CA GLN A 64 -3.39 -13.76 -7.56
C GLN A 64 -2.87 -12.35 -7.28
N VAL A 65 -1.87 -11.90 -8.05
CA VAL A 65 -1.33 -10.53 -7.95
C VAL A 65 -2.43 -9.51 -8.24
N ALA A 66 -3.18 -9.67 -9.33
CA ALA A 66 -4.28 -8.76 -9.68
C ALA A 66 -5.31 -8.64 -8.55
N ARG A 67 -5.70 -9.75 -7.92
CA ARG A 67 -6.62 -9.73 -6.76
C ARG A 67 -6.05 -9.01 -5.53
N VAL A 68 -4.74 -8.99 -5.34
CA VAL A 68 -4.11 -8.18 -4.29
C VAL A 68 -4.19 -6.71 -4.65
N GLU A 69 -3.88 -6.35 -5.89
CA GLU A 69 -3.95 -4.97 -6.38
C GLU A 69 -5.39 -4.42 -6.30
N ASP A 70 -6.41 -5.23 -6.63
CA ASP A 70 -7.82 -4.87 -6.47
C ASP A 70 -8.19 -4.62 -5.00
N ARG A 71 -7.70 -5.46 -4.07
CA ARG A 71 -7.91 -5.26 -2.62
C ARG A 71 -7.23 -3.98 -2.13
N MET A 72 -6.05 -3.64 -2.66
CA MET A 72 -5.38 -2.37 -2.34
C MET A 72 -6.23 -1.18 -2.82
N ALA A 73 -6.76 -1.24 -4.05
CA ALA A 73 -7.62 -0.21 -4.60
C ALA A 73 -8.90 -0.03 -3.77
N GLN A 74 -9.57 -1.13 -3.43
CA GLN A 74 -10.79 -1.10 -2.61
C GLN A 74 -10.54 -0.49 -1.23
N ARG A 75 -9.46 -0.90 -0.55
CA ARG A 75 -9.13 -0.37 0.78
C ARG A 75 -8.81 1.13 0.75
N ILE A 76 -8.19 1.64 -0.32
CA ILE A 76 -7.93 3.09 -0.45
C ILE A 76 -9.23 3.87 -0.67
N LYS A 77 -10.15 3.34 -1.50
CA LYS A 77 -11.48 3.94 -1.72
C LYS A 77 -12.30 4.01 -0.42
N GLU A 78 -12.17 3.04 0.47
CA GLU A 78 -12.80 3.06 1.80
C GLU A 78 -12.23 4.14 2.72
N MET A 79 -11.00 4.58 2.48
CA MET A 79 -10.30 5.57 3.32
C MET A 79 -10.42 7.01 2.79
N VAL A 80 -10.65 7.18 1.49
CA VAL A 80 -10.61 8.47 0.80
C VAL A 80 -11.76 8.57 -0.19
N SER A 81 -12.67 9.52 0.04
CA SER A 81 -13.82 9.78 -0.84
C SER A 81 -13.44 10.51 -2.13
N ASN A 82 -12.30 11.20 -2.16
CA ASN A 82 -11.81 11.89 -3.35
C ASN A 82 -11.09 10.90 -4.29
N GLU A 83 -11.67 10.65 -5.46
CA GLU A 83 -11.18 9.67 -6.44
C GLU A 83 -9.78 9.98 -6.98
N ARG A 84 -9.49 11.26 -7.23
CA ARG A 84 -8.17 11.68 -7.70
C ARG A 84 -7.11 11.36 -6.66
N ARG A 85 -7.39 11.70 -5.39
CA ARG A 85 -6.48 11.41 -4.28
C ARG A 85 -6.34 9.91 -4.03
N ALA A 86 -7.42 9.15 -4.17
CA ALA A 86 -7.40 7.69 -4.07
C ALA A 86 -6.49 7.07 -5.14
N THR A 87 -6.57 7.56 -6.38
CA THR A 87 -5.72 7.09 -7.50
C THR A 87 -4.23 7.38 -7.24
N GLU A 88 -3.90 8.60 -6.78
CA GLU A 88 -2.52 8.98 -6.43
C GLU A 88 -1.95 8.08 -5.33
N LEU A 89 -2.75 7.81 -4.28
CA LEU A 89 -2.35 6.94 -3.18
C LEU A 89 -2.16 5.49 -3.65
N LEU A 90 -3.06 5.00 -4.50
CA LEU A 90 -2.96 3.65 -5.06
C LEU A 90 -1.69 3.48 -5.88
N GLN A 91 -1.39 4.43 -6.77
CA GLN A 91 -0.18 4.38 -7.58
C GLN A 91 1.07 4.33 -6.71
N ARG A 92 1.17 5.20 -5.69
CA ARG A 92 2.29 5.21 -4.75
C ARG A 92 2.43 3.88 -4.01
N GLU A 93 1.34 3.29 -3.55
CA GLU A 93 1.40 2.04 -2.78
C GLU A 93 1.72 0.83 -3.66
N LEU A 94 1.28 0.82 -4.93
CA LEU A 94 1.69 -0.17 -5.92
C LEU A 94 3.18 -0.05 -6.26
N GLU A 95 3.71 1.16 -6.40
CA GLU A 95 5.14 1.42 -6.57
C GLU A 95 5.94 0.94 -5.34
N ALA A 96 5.47 1.21 -4.13
CA ALA A 96 6.09 0.69 -2.91
C ALA A 96 6.05 -0.85 -2.86
N ALA A 97 4.92 -1.47 -3.21
CA ALA A 97 4.76 -2.93 -3.28
C ALA A 97 5.69 -3.56 -4.32
N ARG A 98 5.96 -2.86 -5.43
CA ARG A 98 6.93 -3.25 -6.46
C ARG A 98 8.36 -3.16 -5.95
N GLY A 99 8.71 -2.08 -5.25
CA GLY A 99 10.03 -1.90 -4.64
C GLY A 99 10.36 -2.98 -3.61
N GLN A 100 9.37 -3.39 -2.80
CA GLN A 100 9.51 -4.46 -1.81
C GLN A 100 9.87 -5.83 -2.39
N ARG A 101 9.73 -6.04 -3.71
CA ARG A 101 10.16 -7.28 -4.39
C ARG A 101 11.67 -7.50 -4.22
N TYR A 102 12.44 -6.43 -4.17
CA TYR A 102 13.91 -6.44 -4.10
C TYR A 102 14.43 -6.29 -2.66
N THR A 103 13.55 -5.95 -1.72
CA THR A 103 13.90 -5.97 -0.30
C THR A 103 13.97 -7.42 0.17
N ILE A 104 15.18 -7.94 0.24
CA ILE A 104 15.46 -9.17 0.97
C ILE A 104 15.23 -8.81 2.45
N LYS A 105 14.10 -9.22 3.03
CA LYS A 105 14.01 -9.34 4.50
C LYS A 105 14.96 -10.47 4.89
N GLY A 106 16.24 -10.14 4.98
CA GLY A 106 17.34 -11.01 5.34
C GLY A 106 17.84 -10.56 6.71
N VAL A 107 17.87 -11.54 7.61
CA VAL A 107 18.27 -11.47 9.03
C VAL A 107 17.19 -10.91 9.96
#